data_AF-A0A963RTE0-F1
#
_entry.id   AF-A0A963RTE0-F1
#
_cell.length_a   1.000
_cell.length_b   1.000
_cell.length_c   1.000
_cell.angle_alpha   90.00
_cell.angle_beta   90.00
_cell.angle_gamma   90.00
#
_symmetry.space_group_name_H-M   'P 1'
#
loop_
_entity.id
_entity.type
_entity.pdbx_description
1 polymer ?
#
loop_
_entity_poly.entity_id
_entity_poly.type
_entity_poly.pdbx_seq_one_letter_code
_entity_poly.pdbx_strand_id
1 'polypeptide(L)'
;KFLFFRIGDGALPNVGGTTPAVSFNVSAAIPAQPTTPVSGSNTGVNWSGGAPSFTVTPSGNVLPVEVRSNGGQVSLRAAVTTPLTSGSATIPMSDVGVTSSDAALPAPAIPATGTGTAVNVTGGGSGAYNSLVTLRSANWTFSLASGNYAAGVYNGQVTFTASTP
;
A
#
# COMPACT_ATOMS: atom_id res chain seq x y z
N LYS A 1 7.46 -9.48 -29.14
CA LYS A 1 7.13 -8.35 -28.23
C LYS A 1 7.45 -8.77 -26.81
N PHE A 2 8.03 -7.88 -26.00
CA PHE A 2 8.38 -8.17 -24.62
C PHE A 2 7.67 -7.20 -23.67
N LEU A 3 7.32 -7.71 -22.49
CA LEU A 3 6.85 -6.92 -21.37
C LEU A 3 7.51 -7.49 -20.12
N PHE A 4 8.16 -6.63 -19.37
CA PHE A 4 8.70 -6.92 -18.06
C PHE A 4 8.10 -5.94 -17.08
N PHE A 5 7.55 -6.47 -16.00
CA PHE A 5 7.03 -5.70 -14.89
C PHE A 5 7.48 -6.37 -13.60
N ARG A 6 8.02 -5.57 -12.68
CA ARG A 6 8.32 -6.01 -11.31
C ARG A 6 7.87 -4.98 -10.29
N ILE A 7 7.64 -5.49 -9.09
CA ILE A 7 7.43 -4.73 -7.86
C ILE A 7 8.26 -5.41 -6.77
N GLY A 8 9.00 -4.64 -5.99
CA GLY A 8 9.93 -5.16 -4.99
C GLY A 8 11.28 -5.59 -5.59
N ASP A 9 11.81 -6.70 -5.09
CA ASP A 9 13.18 -7.15 -5.35
C ASP A 9 13.41 -7.65 -6.79
N GLY A 10 14.68 -7.90 -7.10
CA GLY A 10 15.17 -8.23 -8.43
C GLY A 10 15.29 -7.01 -9.35
N ALA A 11 16.04 -7.13 -10.43
CA ALA A 11 16.13 -6.13 -11.51
C ALA A 11 16.63 -6.88 -12.74
N LEU A 12 16.11 -6.55 -13.94
CA LEU A 12 16.50 -7.25 -15.16
C LEU A 12 18.05 -7.28 -15.27
N PRO A 13 18.68 -8.45 -15.51
CA PRO A 13 18.10 -9.73 -15.94
C PRO A 13 17.61 -10.67 -14.84
N ASN A 14 17.80 -10.33 -13.56
CA ASN A 14 17.46 -11.19 -12.44
C ASN A 14 16.01 -10.93 -12.01
N VAL A 15 15.15 -11.94 -12.11
CA VAL A 15 13.79 -11.85 -11.56
C VAL A 15 13.87 -11.95 -10.04
N GLY A 16 13.16 -11.08 -9.32
CA GLY A 16 12.98 -11.18 -7.88
C GLY A 16 12.29 -12.50 -7.52
N GLY A 17 12.70 -13.12 -6.42
CA GLY A 17 12.20 -14.44 -6.02
C GLY A 17 11.19 -14.40 -4.89
N THR A 18 11.00 -13.23 -4.28
CA THR A 18 10.19 -13.08 -3.07
C THR A 18 8.94 -12.27 -3.33
N THR A 19 7.82 -12.68 -2.72
CA THR A 19 6.63 -11.83 -2.70
C THR A 19 6.91 -10.63 -1.80
N PRO A 20 6.86 -9.39 -2.29
CA PRO A 20 7.10 -8.23 -1.46
C PRO A 20 6.04 -8.13 -0.36
N ALA A 21 6.47 -7.84 0.87
CA ALA A 21 5.59 -7.67 2.01
C ALA A 21 5.59 -6.21 2.48
N VAL A 22 4.41 -5.63 2.60
CA VAL A 22 4.18 -4.34 3.24
C VAL A 22 3.38 -4.59 4.52
N SER A 23 3.79 -3.97 5.62
CA SER A 23 3.08 -4.10 6.89
C SER A 23 2.83 -2.74 7.52
N PHE A 24 1.74 -2.64 8.28
CA PHE A 24 1.36 -1.46 9.03
C PHE A 24 1.03 -1.89 10.45
N ASN A 25 1.71 -1.30 11.44
CA ASN A 25 1.37 -1.47 12.83
C ASN A 25 0.50 -0.28 13.27
N VAL A 26 -0.73 -0.55 13.70
CA VAL A 26 -1.63 0.47 14.24
C VAL A 26 -1.58 0.38 15.76
N SER A 27 -1.00 1.39 16.41
CA SER A 27 -0.90 1.46 17.87
C SER A 27 -1.86 2.51 18.42
N ALA A 28 -2.57 2.16 19.48
CA ALA A 28 -3.37 3.08 20.26
C ALA A 28 -2.54 3.60 21.43
N ALA A 29 -2.59 4.91 21.68
CA ALA A 29 -2.05 5.54 22.87
C ALA A 29 -3.18 6.27 23.60
N ILE A 30 -3.35 5.95 24.88
CA ILE A 30 -4.23 6.67 25.79
C ILE A 30 -3.35 7.64 26.58
N PRO A 31 -3.53 8.96 26.47
CA PRO A 31 -2.76 9.91 27.24
C PRO A 31 -2.89 9.63 28.75
N ALA A 32 -1.77 9.62 29.47
CA ALA A 32 -1.81 9.50 30.92
C ALA A 32 -2.61 10.67 31.53
N GLN A 33 -3.29 10.41 32.64
CA GLN A 33 -4.04 11.42 33.38
C GLN A 33 -3.78 11.36 34.87
N PRO A 34 -3.87 12.51 35.55
CA PRO A 34 -4.18 12.53 36.96
C PRO A 34 -5.67 12.21 37.14
N THR A 35 -5.98 11.10 37.80
CA THR A 35 -7.28 10.93 38.46
C THR A 35 -7.07 11.27 39.94
N THR A 36 -7.41 12.49 40.35
CA THR A 36 -7.37 12.84 41.77
C THR A 36 -8.35 11.93 42.51
N PRO A 37 -7.90 11.07 43.44
CA PRO A 37 -8.80 10.19 44.17
C PRO A 37 -9.84 11.00 44.95
N VAL A 38 -11.10 10.57 44.92
CA VAL A 38 -12.16 11.14 45.76
C VAL A 38 -12.26 10.28 47.01
N SER A 39 -12.54 10.91 48.16
CA SER A 39 -12.74 10.18 49.41
C SER A 39 -13.95 9.24 49.31
N GLY A 40 -13.73 7.96 49.62
CA GLY A 40 -14.76 6.93 49.63
C GLY A 40 -14.28 5.63 48.95
N SER A 41 -14.81 4.50 49.37
CA SER A 41 -14.51 3.22 48.72
C SER A 41 -15.30 3.08 47.41
N ASN A 42 -14.62 2.67 46.34
CA ASN A 42 -15.21 2.39 45.02
C ASN A 42 -15.92 3.60 44.37
N THR A 43 -15.42 4.81 44.58
CA THR A 43 -15.95 6.03 43.95
C THR A 43 -15.37 6.22 42.55
N GLY A 44 -16.24 6.40 41.54
CA GLY A 44 -15.81 6.76 40.19
C GLY A 44 -15.13 8.12 40.15
N VAL A 45 -14.05 8.22 39.39
CA VAL A 45 -13.31 9.46 39.10
C VAL A 45 -13.49 9.81 37.63
N ASN A 46 -13.79 11.08 37.35
CA ASN A 46 -13.93 11.54 35.97
C ASN A 46 -12.57 11.47 35.26
N TRP A 47 -12.58 10.90 34.06
CA TRP A 47 -11.44 10.95 33.16
C TRP A 47 -11.38 12.32 32.48
N SER A 48 -10.40 13.15 32.83
CA SER A 48 -10.18 14.48 32.24
C SER A 48 -9.14 14.48 31.11
N GLY A 49 -8.81 13.31 30.58
CA GLY A 49 -7.73 13.17 29.60
C GLY A 49 -8.07 13.52 28.18
N GLY A 50 -7.01 13.78 27.42
CA GLY A 50 -7.09 13.87 25.97
C GLY A 50 -7.68 12.59 25.38
N ALA A 51 -8.29 12.74 24.20
CA ALA A 51 -8.81 11.60 23.45
C ALA A 51 -7.68 10.60 23.13
N PRO A 52 -7.97 9.29 23.09
CA PRO A 52 -7.03 8.31 22.56
C PRO A 52 -6.58 8.68 21.15
N SER A 53 -5.30 8.48 20.86
CA SER A 53 -4.72 8.68 19.53
C SER A 53 -4.32 7.34 18.92
N PHE A 54 -4.42 7.24 17.60
CA PHE A 54 -3.94 6.09 16.84
C PHE A 54 -2.80 6.52 15.94
N THR A 55 -1.73 5.73 15.92
CA THR A 55 -0.58 5.95 15.03
C THR A 55 -0.42 4.74 14.12
N VAL A 56 -0.17 5.01 12.84
CA VAL A 56 0.16 3.98 11.84
C VAL A 56 1.65 4.03 11.58
N THR A 57 2.36 2.96 11.92
CA THR A 57 3.79 2.80 11.65
C THR A 57 3.98 1.80 10.51
N PRO A 58 4.36 2.25 9.30
CA PRO A 58 4.63 1.35 8.18
C PRO A 58 6.00 0.66 8.30
N SER A 59 6.13 -0.54 7.74
CA SER A 59 7.39 -1.25 7.54
C SER A 59 7.41 -1.94 6.18
N GLY A 60 8.52 -1.82 5.45
CA GLY A 60 8.66 -2.35 4.08
C GLY A 60 7.74 -1.67 3.06
N ASN A 61 7.19 -0.49 3.37
CA ASN A 61 6.13 0.15 2.58
C ASN A 61 6.60 0.89 1.32
N VAL A 62 7.90 0.91 1.05
CA VAL A 62 8.44 1.48 -0.19
C VAL A 62 8.95 0.34 -1.05
N LEU A 63 8.29 0.09 -2.16
CA LEU A 63 8.64 -0.96 -3.10
C LEU A 63 9.19 -0.35 -4.40
N PRO A 64 10.41 -0.70 -4.83
CA PRO A 64 10.88 -0.31 -6.15
C PRO A 64 10.07 -1.02 -7.23
N VAL A 65 9.75 -0.31 -8.30
CA VAL A 65 8.92 -0.79 -9.41
C VAL A 65 9.63 -0.48 -10.71
N GLU A 66 9.52 -1.41 -11.65
CA GLU A 66 10.11 -1.24 -12.96
C GLU A 66 9.21 -1.82 -14.05
N VAL A 67 9.06 -1.05 -15.13
CA VAL A 67 8.33 -1.44 -16.33
C VAL A 67 9.25 -1.28 -17.52
N ARG A 68 9.42 -2.37 -18.28
CA ARG A 68 10.15 -2.37 -19.55
C ARG A 68 9.29 -3.00 -20.64
N SER A 69 9.14 -2.35 -21.79
CA SER A 69 8.42 -2.95 -22.93
C SER A 69 8.79 -2.31 -24.26
N ASN A 70 8.83 -3.11 -25.33
CA ASN A 70 8.85 -2.63 -26.73
C ASN A 70 7.46 -2.76 -27.41
N GLY A 71 6.41 -2.91 -26.61
CA GLY A 71 5.07 -3.22 -27.05
C GLY A 71 4.15 -2.03 -27.27
N GLY A 72 4.67 -0.80 -27.25
CA GLY A 72 3.84 0.41 -27.14
C GLY A 72 3.46 0.73 -25.70
N GLN A 73 2.29 1.37 -25.52
CA GLN A 73 1.80 1.79 -24.19
C GLN A 73 1.55 0.57 -23.29
N VAL A 74 2.02 0.65 -22.04
CA VAL A 74 1.76 -0.35 -21.00
C VAL A 74 0.58 0.12 -20.15
N SER A 75 -0.36 -0.78 -19.91
CA SER A 75 -1.47 -0.59 -18.97
C SER A 75 -1.19 -1.36 -17.69
N LEU A 76 -1.37 -0.72 -16.53
CA LEU A 76 -1.20 -1.32 -15.20
C LEU A 76 -2.54 -1.33 -14.47
N ARG A 77 -2.85 -2.41 -13.76
CA ARG A 77 -4.01 -2.49 -12.86
C ARG A 77 -3.67 -3.22 -11.56
N ALA A 78 -4.40 -2.90 -10.50
CA ALA A 78 -4.37 -3.63 -9.24
C ALA A 78 -5.62 -4.51 -9.12
N ALA A 79 -5.47 -5.69 -8.55
CA ALA A 79 -6.57 -6.58 -8.20
C ALA A 79 -6.36 -7.13 -6.79
N VAL A 80 -7.41 -7.12 -5.97
CA VAL A 80 -7.41 -7.71 -4.63
C VAL A 80 -7.66 -9.20 -4.78
N THR A 81 -6.62 -10.00 -4.54
CA THR A 81 -6.70 -11.46 -4.63
C THR A 81 -7.29 -12.03 -3.33
N THR A 82 -6.87 -11.49 -2.19
CA THR A 82 -7.45 -11.80 -0.88
C THR A 82 -7.64 -10.51 -0.08
N PRO A 83 -8.81 -10.29 0.55
CA PRO A 83 -9.05 -9.12 1.39
C PRO A 83 -8.19 -9.16 2.65
N LEU A 84 -8.00 -8.02 3.30
CA LEU A 84 -7.38 -7.95 4.63
C LEU A 84 -8.37 -8.51 5.66
N THR A 85 -8.09 -9.68 6.23
CA THR A 85 -8.99 -10.34 7.19
C THR A 85 -8.30 -10.73 8.49
N SER A 86 -9.05 -10.63 9.59
CA SER A 86 -8.69 -11.14 10.91
C SER A 86 -9.91 -11.78 11.56
N GLY A 87 -10.00 -13.12 11.49
CA GLY A 87 -11.23 -13.83 11.86
C GLY A 87 -12.41 -13.39 10.98
N SER A 88 -13.49 -12.89 11.59
CA SER A 88 -14.65 -12.32 10.89
C SER A 88 -14.51 -10.84 10.56
N ALA A 89 -13.50 -10.15 11.09
CA ALA A 89 -13.25 -8.74 10.81
C ALA A 89 -12.51 -8.58 9.48
N THR A 90 -12.86 -7.53 8.72
CA THR A 90 -12.21 -7.20 7.45
C THR A 90 -11.88 -5.71 7.39
N ILE A 91 -10.78 -5.39 6.71
CA ILE A 91 -10.43 -4.02 6.34
C ILE A 91 -10.55 -3.93 4.81
N PRO A 92 -11.30 -2.96 4.25
CA PRO A 92 -11.32 -2.74 2.81
C PRO A 92 -9.91 -2.54 2.28
N MET A 93 -9.52 -3.26 1.23
CA MET A 93 -8.16 -3.12 0.70
C MET A 93 -7.92 -1.72 0.08
N SER A 94 -9.00 -0.99 -0.24
CA SER A 94 -8.95 0.42 -0.65
C SER A 94 -8.43 1.36 0.43
N ASP A 95 -8.40 0.94 1.70
CA ASP A 95 -7.79 1.71 2.78
C ASP A 95 -6.26 1.71 2.67
N VAL A 96 -5.69 0.77 1.89
CA VAL A 96 -4.28 0.78 1.50
C VAL A 96 -4.13 1.68 0.27
N GLY A 97 -3.58 2.87 0.50
CA GLY A 97 -3.16 3.79 -0.55
C GLY A 97 -1.79 3.42 -1.13
N VAL A 98 -1.58 3.76 -2.40
CA VAL A 98 -0.27 3.65 -3.07
C VAL A 98 0.01 4.91 -3.87
N THR A 99 1.22 5.45 -3.74
CA THR A 99 1.68 6.62 -4.49
C THR A 99 2.97 6.29 -5.22
N SER A 100 3.21 6.92 -6.37
CA SER A 100 4.43 6.71 -7.16
C SER A 100 5.35 7.93 -7.09
N SER A 101 6.66 7.70 -7.05
CA SER A 101 7.67 8.76 -7.19
C SER A 101 7.85 9.26 -8.65
N ASP A 102 7.24 8.60 -9.64
CA ASP A 102 7.28 9.00 -11.06
C ASP A 102 5.86 9.08 -11.62
N ALA A 103 5.43 10.27 -12.03
CA ALA A 103 4.11 10.50 -12.62
C ALA A 103 3.95 9.79 -13.99
N ALA A 104 5.04 9.50 -14.70
CA ALA A 104 5.03 8.72 -15.93
C ALA A 104 4.86 7.21 -15.69
N LEU A 105 5.06 6.74 -14.45
CA LEU A 105 4.79 5.39 -13.97
C LEU A 105 3.81 5.46 -12.78
N PRO A 106 2.53 5.79 -13.02
CA PRO A 106 1.55 5.93 -11.95
C PRO A 106 1.29 4.57 -11.27
N ALA A 107 1.05 4.61 -9.96
CA ALA A 107 0.57 3.45 -9.22
C ALA A 107 -0.95 3.30 -9.43
N PRO A 108 -1.46 2.13 -9.84
CA PRO A 108 -2.90 1.91 -9.92
C PRO A 108 -3.54 1.98 -8.53
N ALA A 109 -4.69 2.64 -8.42
CA ALA A 109 -5.47 2.63 -7.18
C ALA A 109 -5.91 1.20 -6.84
N ILE A 110 -5.81 0.85 -5.56
CA ILE A 110 -6.22 -0.47 -5.06
C ILE A 110 -7.73 -0.41 -4.78
N PRO A 111 -8.56 -1.26 -5.42
CA PRO A 111 -9.99 -1.28 -5.15
C PRO A 111 -10.27 -1.92 -3.78
N ALA A 112 -11.50 -1.76 -3.25
CA ALA A 112 -11.88 -2.43 -2.01
C ALA A 112 -11.85 -3.96 -2.15
N THR A 113 -12.31 -4.47 -3.30
CA THR A 113 -12.34 -5.89 -3.69
C THR A 113 -12.21 -6.02 -5.22
N GLY A 114 -11.86 -7.21 -5.70
CA GLY A 114 -11.83 -7.53 -7.13
C GLY A 114 -10.79 -6.74 -7.93
N THR A 115 -11.08 -6.46 -9.20
CA THR A 115 -10.15 -5.79 -10.13
C THR A 115 -10.46 -4.30 -10.23
N GLY A 116 -9.44 -3.47 -10.06
CA GLY A 116 -9.54 -2.01 -10.13
C GLY A 116 -9.42 -1.46 -11.56
N THR A 117 -9.55 -0.14 -11.66
CA THR A 117 -9.35 0.60 -12.89
C THR A 117 -7.88 0.56 -13.32
N ALA A 118 -7.64 0.43 -14.62
CA ALA A 118 -6.28 0.47 -15.15
C ALA A 118 -5.77 1.91 -15.32
N VAL A 119 -4.46 2.09 -15.19
CA VAL A 119 -3.73 3.33 -15.47
C VAL A 119 -2.72 3.10 -16.58
N ASN A 120 -2.38 4.14 -17.32
CA ASN A 120 -1.45 4.05 -18.45
C ASN A 120 -0.06 4.54 -18.03
N VAL A 121 0.97 3.76 -18.39
CA VAL A 121 2.37 4.16 -18.26
C VAL A 121 2.76 4.97 -19.49
N THR A 122 3.38 6.12 -19.26
CA THR A 122 3.85 6.96 -20.36
C THR A 122 5.12 6.34 -20.96
N GLY A 123 5.14 6.20 -22.29
CA GLY A 123 6.29 5.70 -23.04
C GLY A 123 7.55 6.57 -22.86
N GLY A 124 8.68 6.09 -23.38
CA GLY A 124 10.01 6.65 -23.13
C GLY A 124 10.62 6.15 -21.83
N GLY A 125 11.72 6.77 -21.40
CA GLY A 125 12.45 6.33 -20.22
C GLY A 125 13.78 7.04 -20.01
N SER A 126 14.55 6.57 -19.03
CA SER A 126 15.95 6.99 -18.82
C SER A 126 16.85 6.40 -19.92
N GLY A 127 17.73 7.21 -20.50
CA GLY A 127 18.43 6.87 -21.75
C GLY A 127 17.57 7.25 -22.97
N ALA A 128 18.21 7.57 -24.10
CA ALA A 128 17.60 8.24 -25.27
C ALA A 128 16.59 7.38 -26.08
N TYR A 129 15.67 6.70 -25.40
CA TYR A 129 14.58 5.95 -26.00
C TYR A 129 13.40 6.92 -26.22
N ASN A 130 12.94 7.01 -27.47
CA ASN A 130 11.73 7.74 -27.81
C ASN A 130 10.48 7.05 -27.22
N SER A 131 9.29 7.57 -27.52
CA SER A 131 8.00 7.01 -27.04
C SER A 131 7.68 5.60 -27.56
N LEU A 132 8.53 4.96 -28.36
CA LEU A 132 8.30 3.61 -28.91
C LEU A 132 8.64 2.50 -27.90
N VAL A 133 9.46 2.78 -26.89
CA VAL A 133 9.84 1.85 -25.83
C VAL A 133 9.44 2.45 -24.49
N THR A 134 8.97 1.63 -23.55
CA THR A 134 8.77 2.03 -22.16
C THR A 134 9.93 1.51 -21.34
N LEU A 135 10.65 2.39 -20.64
CA LEU A 135 11.69 2.04 -19.67
C LEU A 135 11.59 2.95 -18.45
N ARG A 136 10.77 2.54 -17.47
CA ARG A 136 10.46 3.35 -16.29
C ARG A 136 10.84 2.62 -15.02
N SER A 137 11.31 3.37 -14.03
CA SER A 137 11.53 2.89 -12.67
C SER A 137 11.03 3.94 -11.69
N ALA A 138 10.38 3.50 -10.63
CA ALA A 138 9.83 4.35 -9.59
C ALA A 138 9.90 3.65 -8.23
N ASN A 139 9.69 4.41 -7.16
CA ASN A 139 9.38 3.86 -5.86
C ASN A 139 7.88 4.04 -5.61
N TRP A 140 7.18 2.93 -5.35
CA TRP A 140 5.80 2.96 -4.90
C TRP A 140 5.75 2.95 -3.38
N THR A 141 5.14 3.97 -2.79
CA THR A 141 5.00 4.12 -1.35
C THR A 141 3.57 3.81 -0.94
N PHE A 142 3.43 2.78 -0.11
CA PHE A 142 2.17 2.31 0.44
C PHE A 142 1.88 2.98 1.77
N SER A 143 0.61 3.25 2.03
CA SER A 143 0.10 3.86 3.26
C SER A 143 -1.21 3.19 3.66
N LEU A 144 -1.51 3.13 4.94
CA LEU A 144 -2.83 2.75 5.43
C LEU A 144 -3.58 4.00 5.90
N ALA A 145 -4.82 4.17 5.45
CA ALA A 145 -5.68 5.27 5.87
C ALA A 145 -5.93 5.21 7.39
N SER A 146 -6.15 6.37 8.00
CA SER A 146 -6.65 6.42 9.38
C SER A 146 -8.09 5.89 9.41
N GLY A 147 -8.33 4.85 10.22
CA GLY A 147 -9.64 4.24 10.35
C GLY A 147 -9.83 3.64 11.74
N ASN A 148 -11.08 3.32 12.08
CA ASN A 148 -11.41 2.58 13.30
C ASN A 148 -11.39 1.08 13.01
N TYR A 149 -10.19 0.51 13.00
CA TYR A 149 -10.00 -0.91 12.75
C TYR A 149 -10.15 -1.71 14.04
N ALA A 150 -10.90 -2.81 13.99
CA ALA A 150 -10.93 -3.75 15.12
C ALA A 150 -9.52 -4.30 15.36
N ALA A 151 -9.15 -4.52 16.62
CA ALA A 151 -7.84 -5.09 16.95
C ALA A 151 -7.69 -6.48 16.34
N GLY A 152 -6.55 -6.74 15.70
CA GLY A 152 -6.27 -8.01 15.05
C GLY A 152 -5.05 -7.96 14.15
N VAL A 153 -4.64 -9.13 13.67
CA VAL A 153 -3.62 -9.27 12.62
C VAL A 153 -4.36 -9.53 11.30
N TYR A 154 -4.21 -8.60 10.35
CA TYR A 154 -4.88 -8.66 9.06
C TYR A 154 -3.89 -9.03 7.97
N ASN A 155 -4.21 -10.07 7.20
CA ASN A 155 -3.41 -10.49 6.06
C ASN A 155 -4.28 -10.46 4.81
N GLY A 156 -3.69 -10.04 3.69
CA GLY A 156 -4.35 -9.94 2.40
C GLY A 156 -3.32 -9.85 1.28
N GLN A 157 -3.79 -9.88 0.04
CA GLN A 157 -2.92 -9.89 -1.14
C GLN A 157 -3.51 -9.02 -2.26
N VAL A 158 -2.63 -8.21 -2.85
CA VAL A 158 -2.90 -7.45 -4.07
C VAL A 158 -1.98 -7.96 -5.18
N THR A 159 -2.56 -8.23 -6.34
CA THR A 159 -1.84 -8.54 -7.57
C THR A 159 -1.82 -7.31 -8.47
N PHE A 160 -0.65 -6.93 -8.93
CA PHE A 160 -0.49 -5.91 -9.98
C PHE A 160 -0.22 -6.59 -11.32
N THR A 161 -0.93 -6.17 -12.36
CA THR A 161 -0.79 -6.76 -13.70
C THR A 161 -0.47 -5.67 -14.70
N ALA A 162 0.59 -5.91 -15.48
CA ALA A 162 0.93 -5.12 -16.65
C ALA A 162 0.44 -5.83 -17.93
N SER A 163 -0.11 -5.07 -18.86
CA SER A 163 -0.49 -5.57 -20.18
C SER A 163 -0.11 -4.58 -21.27
N THR A 164 0.05 -5.08 -22.50
CA THR A 164 0.34 -4.28 -23.69
C THR A 164 -0.50 -4.83 -24.86
N PRO A 165 -0.94 -3.99 -25.82
CA PRO A 165 -1.89 -4.39 -26.89
C PRO A 165 -1.42 -5.50 -27.82
#